data_AF-A0A940AXL8-F1
#
_entry.id   AF-A0A940AXL8-F1
#
_cell.length_a   1.000
_cell.length_b   1.000
_cell.length_c   1.000
_cell.angle_alpha   90.00
_cell.angle_beta   90.00
_cell.angle_gamma   90.00
#
_symmetry.space_group_name_H-M   'P 1'
#
loop_
_entity.id
_entity.type
_entity.pdbx_description
1 polymer ?
#
loop_
_entity_poly.entity_id
_entity_poly.type
_entity_poly.pdbx_seq_one_letter_code
_entity_poly.pdbx_strand_id
1 'polypeptide(L)'
;MNSIVTFFQNFFSSIPRWIAMGLGIVWAWMEPTLPYALLCVFAVIVDCLTAWRLNRRIRRTVPEGGADGKLKSANMFKMISDLAIVWLCILLAEGVDNHLLGHFGGLHLGQYIAAIFVLCTFVSILENESSCNSSTWARVVQKIVCSKVERHIDMRPGELEEILKGKEAEKKPRHPRKPKAPMPQ
;
A
#
# COMPACT_ATOMS: atom_id res chain seq x y z
N MET A 1 32.75 48.04 -23.22
CA MET A 1 33.07 46.94 -22.30
C MET A 1 32.12 46.90 -21.10
N ASN A 2 31.88 48.03 -20.42
CA ASN A 2 30.98 48.10 -19.28
C ASN A 2 29.55 47.61 -19.57
N SER A 3 28.93 48.01 -20.69
CA SER A 3 27.56 47.59 -21.04
C SER A 3 27.39 46.08 -21.27
N ILE A 4 28.44 45.39 -21.73
CA ILE A 4 28.42 43.92 -21.91
C ILE A 4 28.45 43.25 -20.54
N VAL A 5 29.30 43.73 -19.63
CA VAL A 5 29.37 43.22 -18.25
C VAL A 5 28.06 43.46 -17.49
N THR A 6 27.44 44.64 -17.65
CA THR A 6 26.13 44.92 -17.02
C THR A 6 25.01 44.04 -17.59
N PHE A 7 25.03 43.78 -18.89
CA PHE A 7 24.10 42.85 -19.53
C PHE A 7 24.22 41.43 -18.96
N PHE A 8 25.45 40.91 -18.84
CA PHE A 8 25.67 39.59 -18.25
C PHE A 8 25.26 39.55 -16.77
N GLN A 9 25.57 40.58 -15.97
CA GLN A 9 25.14 40.65 -14.57
C GLN A 9 23.61 40.65 -14.43
N ASN A 10 22.91 41.41 -15.28
CA ASN A 10 21.44 41.44 -15.30
C ASN A 10 20.83 40.11 -15.77
N PHE A 11 21.46 39.44 -16.75
CA PHE A 11 21.04 38.13 -17.22
C PHE A 11 21.15 37.08 -16.13
N PHE A 12 22.33 36.94 -15.49
CA PHE A 12 22.53 36.00 -14.39
C PHE A 12 21.67 36.30 -13.17
N SER A 13 21.42 37.59 -12.87
CA SER A 13 20.51 37.99 -11.78
C SER A 13 19.04 37.66 -12.07
N SER A 14 18.65 37.55 -13.34
CA SER A 14 17.28 37.23 -13.75
C SER A 14 16.99 35.73 -13.80
N ILE A 15 18.00 34.87 -13.97
CA ILE A 15 17.86 33.39 -13.94
C ILE A 15 17.05 32.89 -12.74
N PRO A 16 17.35 33.25 -11.47
CA PRO A 16 16.57 32.77 -10.34
C PRO A 16 15.10 33.21 -10.37
N ARG A 17 14.79 34.38 -10.96
CA ARG A 17 13.40 34.82 -11.15
C ARG A 17 12.67 33.97 -12.18
N TRP A 18 13.32 33.62 -13.29
CA TRP A 18 12.74 32.72 -14.29
C TRP A 18 12.53 31.31 -13.74
N ILE A 19 13.48 30.81 -12.94
CA ILE A 19 13.33 29.52 -12.24
C ILE A 19 12.17 29.58 -11.26
N ALA A 20 12.08 30.61 -10.41
CA ALA A 20 10.99 30.76 -9.46
C ALA A 20 9.62 30.89 -10.17
N MET A 21 9.56 31.60 -11.29
CA MET A 21 8.36 31.72 -12.12
C MET A 21 7.96 30.36 -12.69
N GLY A 22 8.91 29.61 -13.27
CA GLY A 22 8.67 28.27 -13.80
C GLY A 22 8.19 27.30 -12.73
N LEU A 23 8.84 27.29 -11.56
CA LEU A 23 8.42 26.49 -10.41
C LEU A 23 7.02 26.89 -9.90
N GLY A 24 6.69 28.18 -9.90
CA GLY A 24 5.37 28.67 -9.51
C GLY A 24 4.27 28.23 -10.46
N ILE A 25 4.54 28.23 -11.78
CA ILE A 25 3.59 27.73 -12.79
C ILE A 25 3.36 26.24 -12.61
N VAL A 26 4.43 25.47 -12.46
CA VAL A 26 4.35 24.01 -12.20
C VAL A 26 3.59 23.75 -10.89
N TRP A 27 3.88 24.52 -9.84
CA TRP A 27 3.18 24.41 -8.56
C TRP A 27 1.69 24.69 -8.68
N ALA A 28 1.29 25.77 -9.33
CA ALA A 28 -0.12 26.12 -9.54
C ALA A 28 -0.87 25.05 -10.34
N TRP A 29 -0.19 24.39 -11.28
CA TRP A 29 -0.77 23.29 -12.04
C TRP A 29 -0.91 22.00 -11.21
N MET A 30 0.01 21.77 -10.27
CA MET A 30 0.01 20.60 -9.38
C MET A 30 -0.85 20.79 -8.12
N GLU A 31 -1.09 22.02 -7.67
CA GLU A 31 -1.90 22.37 -6.51
C GLU A 31 -3.24 21.62 -6.41
N PRO A 32 -4.08 21.56 -7.47
CA PRO A 32 -5.35 20.84 -7.41
C PRO A 32 -5.16 19.33 -7.16
N THR A 33 -3.95 18.81 -7.37
CA THR A 33 -3.62 17.39 -7.25
C THR A 33 -3.10 16.97 -5.89
N LEU A 34 -2.73 17.93 -5.05
CA LEU A 34 -2.19 17.67 -3.72
C LEU A 34 -3.14 16.92 -2.76
N PRO A 35 -4.44 17.24 -2.64
CA PRO A 35 -5.26 16.64 -1.58
C PRO A 35 -5.40 15.12 -1.73
N TYR A 36 -5.59 14.63 -2.96
CA TYR A 36 -5.67 13.19 -3.21
C TYR A 36 -4.30 12.52 -3.24
N ALA A 37 -3.24 13.21 -3.67
CA ALA A 37 -1.87 12.68 -3.60
C ALA A 37 -1.45 12.45 -2.14
N LEU A 38 -1.76 13.40 -1.24
CA LEU A 38 -1.52 13.26 0.19
C LEU A 38 -2.30 12.09 0.81
N LEU A 39 -3.52 11.85 0.36
CA LEU A 39 -4.31 10.70 0.79
C LEU A 39 -3.63 9.37 0.37
N CYS A 40 -3.13 9.29 -0.86
CA CYS A 40 -2.35 8.14 -1.34
C CYS A 40 -1.08 7.92 -0.52
N VAL A 41 -0.32 8.99 -0.23
CA VAL A 41 0.88 8.92 0.63
C VAL A 41 0.50 8.39 2.02
N PHE A 42 -0.56 8.92 2.62
CA PHE A 42 -1.02 8.47 3.93
C PHE A 42 -1.39 6.98 3.93
N ALA A 43 -2.13 6.53 2.92
CA ALA A 43 -2.49 5.12 2.77
C ALA A 43 -1.24 4.22 2.68
N VAL A 44 -0.24 4.61 1.88
CA VAL A 44 1.03 3.88 1.75
C VAL A 44 1.81 3.85 3.06
N ILE A 45 1.84 4.95 3.82
CA ILE A 45 2.47 4.98 5.15
C ILE A 45 1.80 3.97 6.09
N VAL A 46 0.47 3.94 6.13
CA VAL A 46 -0.27 2.98 6.96
C VAL A 46 0.00 1.54 6.52
N ASP A 47 0.06 1.28 5.22
CA ASP A 47 0.40 -0.05 4.70
C ASP A 47 1.83 -0.47 5.09
N CYS A 48 2.82 0.43 4.97
CA CYS A 48 4.19 0.19 5.42
C CYS A 48 4.28 -0.13 6.92
N LEU A 49 3.54 0.61 7.75
CA LEU A 49 3.48 0.37 9.19
C LEU A 49 2.86 -0.99 9.51
N THR A 50 1.85 -1.39 8.75
CA THR A 50 1.15 -2.66 8.93
C THR A 50 2.02 -3.84 8.48
N ALA A 51 2.71 -3.72 7.34
CA ALA A 51 3.69 -4.69 6.88
C ALA A 51 4.87 -4.83 7.87
N TRP A 52 5.34 -3.72 8.45
CA TRP A 52 6.37 -3.77 9.50
C TRP A 52 5.90 -4.49 10.76
N ARG A 53 4.67 -4.20 11.23
CA ARG A 53 4.05 -4.90 12.36
C ARG A 53 3.90 -6.40 12.09
N LEU A 54 3.51 -6.77 10.87
CA LEU A 54 3.42 -8.16 10.45
C LEU A 54 4.79 -8.84 10.50
N ASN A 55 5.83 -8.23 9.92
CA ASN A 55 7.18 -8.79 9.93
C ASN A 55 7.70 -9.02 11.38
N ARG A 56 7.37 -8.09 12.30
CA ARG A 56 7.68 -8.24 13.73
C ARG A 56 6.88 -9.36 14.41
N ARG A 57 5.63 -9.61 14.00
CA ARG A 57 4.80 -10.73 14.49
C ARG A 57 5.35 -12.06 13.97
N ILE A 58 5.64 -12.17 12.67
CA ILE A 58 6.19 -13.37 12.02
C ILE A 58 7.50 -13.78 12.71
N ARG A 59 8.42 -12.84 12.96
CA ARG A 59 9.66 -13.13 13.70
C ARG A 59 9.43 -13.76 15.08
N ARG A 60 8.32 -13.43 15.76
CA ARG A 60 7.99 -13.99 17.08
C ARG A 60 7.31 -15.35 16.98
N THR A 61 6.48 -15.57 15.96
CA THR A 61 5.65 -16.79 15.81
C THR A 61 6.37 -17.89 15.05
N VAL A 62 7.22 -17.55 14.09
CA VAL A 62 7.97 -18.48 13.23
C VAL A 62 9.44 -18.02 13.14
N PRO A 63 10.26 -18.30 14.16
CA PRO A 63 11.66 -17.86 14.20
C PRO A 63 12.56 -18.52 13.14
N GLU A 64 12.18 -19.69 12.62
CA GLU A 64 12.90 -20.38 11.55
C GLU A 64 12.64 -19.82 10.14
N GLY A 65 11.65 -18.93 9.98
CA GLY A 65 11.20 -18.43 8.68
C GLY A 65 12.07 -17.34 8.04
N GLY A 66 13.25 -17.02 8.60
CA GLY A 66 14.18 -16.02 8.05
C GLY A 66 13.64 -14.57 8.05
N ALA A 67 12.55 -14.30 8.75
CA ALA A 67 11.94 -12.97 8.84
C ALA A 67 12.77 -12.05 9.77
N ASP A 68 13.50 -11.11 9.16
CA ASP A 68 14.46 -10.22 9.84
C ASP A 68 13.79 -9.17 10.77
N GLY A 69 12.44 -9.05 10.72
CA GLY A 69 11.68 -8.10 11.53
C GLY A 69 11.91 -6.63 11.19
N LYS A 70 12.68 -6.33 10.14
CA LYS A 70 12.99 -4.99 9.62
C LYS A 70 12.35 -4.78 8.26
N LEU A 71 11.97 -3.54 7.94
CA LEU A 71 11.62 -3.17 6.57
C LEU A 71 12.90 -3.19 5.72
N LYS A 72 12.93 -4.01 4.66
CA LYS A 72 14.04 -4.01 3.70
C LYS A 72 13.98 -2.73 2.88
N SER A 73 15.11 -2.05 2.74
CA SER A 73 15.23 -0.80 1.96
C SER A 73 14.80 -0.98 0.50
N ALA A 74 15.09 -2.14 -0.10
CA ALA A 74 14.64 -2.47 -1.46
C ALA A 74 13.11 -2.45 -1.60
N ASN A 75 12.39 -2.93 -0.59
CA ASN A 75 10.93 -2.93 -0.59
C ASN A 75 10.39 -1.50 -0.42
N MET A 76 11.05 -0.68 0.40
CA MET A 76 10.70 0.73 0.57
C MET A 76 10.89 1.53 -0.71
N PHE A 77 11.99 1.30 -1.44
CA PHE A 77 12.22 1.94 -2.73
C PHE A 77 11.17 1.54 -3.76
N LYS A 78 10.79 0.26 -3.82
CA LYS A 78 9.71 -0.22 -4.68
C LYS A 78 8.39 0.52 -4.37
N MET A 79 8.01 0.65 -3.11
CA MET A 79 6.79 1.36 -2.71
C MET A 79 6.80 2.85 -3.11
N ILE A 80 7.95 3.53 -2.96
CA ILE A 80 8.10 4.92 -3.40
C ILE A 80 7.97 5.02 -4.93
N SER A 81 8.56 4.08 -5.67
CA SER A 81 8.43 4.01 -7.12
C SER A 81 6.97 3.80 -7.54
N ASP A 82 6.25 2.89 -6.86
CA ASP A 82 4.84 2.60 -7.14
C ASP A 82 3.98 3.85 -6.86
N LEU A 83 4.23 4.56 -5.76
CA LEU A 83 3.57 5.82 -5.43
C LEU A 83 3.85 6.92 -6.47
N ALA A 84 5.09 7.01 -6.98
CA ALA A 84 5.45 7.95 -8.04
C ALA A 84 4.71 7.65 -9.35
N ILE A 85 4.61 6.37 -9.73
CA ILE A 85 3.84 5.93 -10.91
C ILE A 85 2.37 6.31 -10.76
N VAL A 86 1.77 6.06 -9.60
CA VAL A 86 0.37 6.42 -9.32
C VAL A 86 0.16 7.93 -9.43
N TRP A 87 1.09 8.73 -8.89
CA TRP A 87 1.00 10.17 -9.02
C TRP A 87 1.07 10.65 -10.46
N LEU A 88 1.95 10.06 -11.28
CA LEU A 88 1.99 10.31 -12.72
C LEU A 88 0.68 9.90 -13.42
N CYS A 89 0.07 8.78 -13.04
CA CYS A 89 -1.23 8.37 -13.57
C CYS A 89 -2.32 9.39 -13.21
N ILE A 90 -2.30 9.94 -12.01
CA ILE A 90 -3.28 10.95 -11.61
C ILE A 90 -3.07 12.26 -12.39
N LEU A 91 -1.83 12.73 -12.54
CA LEU A 91 -1.52 13.90 -13.36
C LEU A 91 -1.95 13.71 -14.82
N LEU A 92 -1.69 12.52 -15.38
CA LEU A 92 -2.13 12.18 -16.73
C LEU A 92 -3.65 12.19 -16.85
N ALA A 93 -4.35 11.61 -15.88
CA ALA A 93 -5.81 11.56 -15.86
C ALA A 93 -6.45 12.94 -15.73
N GLU A 94 -5.87 13.81 -14.91
CA GLU A 94 -6.28 15.21 -14.78
C GLU A 94 -6.02 15.98 -16.09
N GLY A 95 -4.91 15.71 -16.77
CA GLY A 95 -4.64 16.27 -18.10
C GLY A 95 -5.64 15.79 -19.16
N VAL A 96 -6.02 14.52 -19.15
CA VAL A 96 -7.06 13.96 -20.03
C VAL A 96 -8.42 14.58 -19.74
N ASP A 97 -8.78 14.72 -18.47
CA ASP A 97 -10.06 15.30 -18.08
C ASP A 97 -10.16 16.77 -18.51
N ASN A 98 -9.10 17.56 -18.30
CA ASN A 98 -9.09 18.98 -18.64
C ASN A 98 -8.92 19.27 -20.15
N HIS A 99 -8.15 18.47 -20.88
CA HIS A 99 -7.81 18.76 -22.29
C HIS A 99 -8.56 17.90 -23.31
N LEU A 100 -8.91 16.65 -22.99
CA LEU A 100 -9.59 15.75 -23.94
C LEU A 100 -11.08 15.63 -23.63
N LEU A 101 -11.44 15.51 -22.35
CA LEU A 101 -12.81 15.21 -21.92
C LEU A 101 -13.52 16.41 -21.27
N GLY A 102 -12.95 17.61 -21.35
CA GLY A 102 -13.48 18.80 -20.67
C GLY A 102 -14.92 19.16 -21.05
N HIS A 103 -15.38 18.70 -22.22
CA HIS A 103 -16.75 18.88 -22.69
C HIS A 103 -17.78 17.98 -21.98
N PHE A 104 -17.35 16.99 -21.18
CA PHE A 104 -18.23 16.10 -20.41
C PHE A 104 -18.60 16.62 -19.01
N GLY A 105 -18.14 17.82 -18.63
CA GLY A 105 -18.60 18.47 -17.39
C GLY A 105 -17.88 18.02 -16.11
N GLY A 106 -16.59 17.63 -16.20
CA GLY A 106 -15.74 17.32 -15.06
C GLY A 106 -15.95 15.90 -14.55
N LEU A 107 -15.31 14.93 -15.21
CA LEU A 107 -15.41 13.53 -14.79
C LEU A 107 -14.55 13.22 -13.57
N HIS A 108 -13.66 14.12 -13.15
CA HIS A 108 -12.77 13.99 -12.00
C HIS A 108 -11.99 12.66 -12.01
N LEU A 109 -11.46 12.27 -13.18
CA LEU A 109 -10.76 10.98 -13.37
C LEU A 109 -9.61 10.80 -12.37
N GLY A 110 -8.89 11.88 -12.05
CA GLY A 110 -7.80 11.83 -11.07
C GLY A 110 -8.27 11.37 -9.68
N GLN A 111 -9.46 11.80 -9.26
CA GLN A 111 -10.06 11.39 -7.98
C GLN A 111 -10.44 9.90 -7.99
N TYR A 112 -10.98 9.40 -9.11
CA TYR A 112 -11.30 7.98 -9.25
C TYR A 112 -10.06 7.09 -9.18
N ILE A 113 -8.97 7.48 -9.85
CA ILE A 113 -7.71 6.73 -9.78
C ILE A 113 -7.17 6.71 -8.36
N ALA A 114 -7.15 7.86 -7.68
CA ALA A 114 -6.72 7.94 -6.28
C ALA A 114 -7.60 7.08 -5.36
N ALA A 115 -8.93 7.11 -5.54
CA ALA A 115 -9.86 6.30 -4.76
C ALA A 115 -9.63 4.81 -4.96
N ILE A 116 -9.48 4.36 -6.21
CA ILE A 116 -9.18 2.96 -6.54
C ILE A 116 -7.84 2.54 -5.92
N PHE A 117 -6.81 3.38 -6.04
CA PHE A 117 -5.50 3.11 -5.45
C PHE A 117 -5.58 2.96 -3.93
N VAL A 118 -6.23 3.90 -3.23
CA VAL A 118 -6.41 3.84 -1.78
C VAL A 118 -7.21 2.60 -1.35
N LEU A 119 -8.23 2.20 -2.12
CA LEU A 119 -8.96 0.95 -1.87
C LEU A 119 -8.06 -0.29 -2.03
N CYS A 120 -7.21 -0.34 -3.06
CA CYS A 120 -6.23 -1.41 -3.24
C CYS A 120 -5.25 -1.46 -2.07
N THR A 121 -4.69 -0.32 -1.66
CA THR A 121 -3.81 -0.23 -0.48
C THR A 121 -4.52 -0.62 0.80
N PHE A 122 -5.80 -0.29 0.94
CA PHE A 122 -6.61 -0.71 2.08
C PHE A 122 -6.76 -2.23 2.15
N VAL A 123 -6.95 -2.90 1.01
CA VAL A 123 -6.94 -4.37 0.94
C VAL A 123 -5.59 -4.94 1.39
N SER A 124 -4.46 -4.32 0.99
CA SER A 124 -3.12 -4.71 1.47
C SER A 124 -2.95 -4.57 2.98
N ILE A 125 -3.49 -3.49 3.57
CA ILE A 125 -3.51 -3.30 5.03
C ILE A 125 -4.31 -4.42 5.72
N LEU A 126 -5.49 -4.76 5.19
CA LEU A 126 -6.32 -5.83 5.73
C LEU A 126 -5.66 -7.21 5.59
N GLU A 127 -4.96 -7.46 4.49
CA GLU A 127 -4.16 -8.67 4.29
C GLU A 127 -3.05 -8.75 5.35
N ASN A 128 -2.34 -7.65 5.60
CA ASN A 128 -1.28 -7.59 6.60
C ASN A 128 -1.80 -7.78 8.04
N GLU A 129 -2.94 -7.19 8.42
CA GLU A 129 -3.53 -7.38 9.76
C GLU A 129 -4.23 -8.73 9.94
N SER A 130 -4.81 -9.29 8.87
CA SER A 130 -5.40 -10.63 8.92
C SER A 130 -4.31 -11.72 8.97
N SER A 131 -3.13 -11.44 8.41
CA SER A 131 -1.98 -12.34 8.46
C SER A 131 -1.53 -12.60 9.90
N CYS A 132 -1.30 -13.88 10.21
CA CYS A 132 -1.01 -14.37 11.57
C CYS A 132 -2.10 -14.09 12.62
N ASN A 133 -3.29 -13.63 12.21
CA ASN A 133 -4.46 -13.51 13.08
C ASN A 133 -5.44 -14.66 12.81
N SER A 134 -6.05 -15.19 13.88
CA SER A 134 -6.98 -16.33 13.82
C SER A 134 -8.40 -15.97 14.22
N SER A 135 -8.70 -14.68 14.32
CA SER A 135 -10.04 -14.15 14.55
C SER A 135 -10.98 -14.46 13.37
N THR A 136 -12.28 -14.51 13.63
CA THR A 136 -13.31 -14.81 12.62
C THR A 136 -13.30 -13.81 11.47
N TRP A 137 -13.07 -12.52 11.73
CA TRP A 137 -12.98 -11.50 10.68
C TRP A 137 -11.74 -11.69 9.79
N ALA A 138 -10.60 -12.07 10.37
CA ALA A 138 -9.36 -12.28 9.61
C ALA A 138 -9.50 -13.44 8.63
N ARG A 139 -10.22 -14.51 9.02
CA ARG A 139 -10.51 -15.65 8.13
C ARG A 139 -11.45 -15.27 6.99
N VAL A 140 -12.42 -14.39 7.23
CA VAL A 140 -13.31 -13.89 6.17
C VAL A 140 -12.53 -13.06 5.15
N VAL A 141 -11.65 -12.14 5.61
CA VAL A 141 -10.77 -11.36 4.73
C VAL A 141 -9.86 -12.28 3.92
N GLN A 142 -9.21 -13.24 4.57
CA GLN A 142 -8.37 -14.24 3.89
C GLN A 142 -9.17 -15.02 2.84
N LYS A 143 -10.40 -15.44 3.15
CA LYS A 143 -11.25 -16.16 2.19
C LYS A 143 -11.62 -15.29 0.97
N ILE A 144 -11.94 -14.01 1.18
CA ILE A 144 -12.28 -13.08 0.10
C ILE A 144 -11.06 -12.81 -0.80
N VAL A 145 -9.90 -12.57 -0.20
CA VAL A 145 -8.66 -12.28 -0.92
C VAL A 145 -8.15 -13.52 -1.65
N CYS A 146 -8.09 -14.68 -0.98
CA CYS A 146 -7.67 -15.95 -1.59
C CYS A 146 -8.62 -16.39 -2.70
N SER A 147 -9.93 -16.21 -2.56
CA SER A 147 -10.90 -16.56 -3.62
C SER A 147 -10.69 -15.76 -4.92
N LYS A 148 -10.17 -14.53 -4.84
CA LYS A 148 -9.78 -13.75 -6.04
C LYS A 148 -8.50 -14.29 -6.71
N VAL A 149 -7.57 -14.81 -5.90
CA VAL A 149 -6.28 -15.36 -6.35
C VAL A 149 -6.45 -16.78 -6.90
N GLU A 150 -7.35 -17.58 -6.33
CA GLU A 150 -7.69 -18.96 -6.74
C GLU A 150 -8.21 -19.03 -8.19
N ARG A 151 -8.77 -17.94 -8.72
CA ARG A 151 -9.17 -17.84 -10.12
C ARG A 151 -8.00 -17.60 -11.08
N HIS A 152 -6.85 -17.14 -10.57
CA HIS A 152 -5.67 -16.76 -11.36
C HIS A 152 -4.43 -17.59 -11.04
N ILE A 153 -4.44 -18.36 -9.94
CA ILE A 153 -3.39 -19.30 -9.53
C ILE A 153 -4.07 -20.65 -9.35
N ASP A 154 -3.56 -21.66 -10.05
CA ASP A 154 -4.00 -23.06 -10.08
C ASP A 154 -3.73 -23.80 -8.75
N MET A 155 -4.15 -23.20 -7.63
CA MET A 155 -4.07 -23.77 -6.28
C MET A 155 -5.38 -24.48 -5.95
N ARG A 156 -5.28 -25.72 -5.45
CA ARG A 156 -6.46 -26.57 -5.21
C ARG A 156 -7.34 -26.02 -4.07
N PRO A 157 -8.68 -25.99 -4.25
CA PRO A 157 -9.66 -25.49 -3.26
C PRO A 157 -9.67 -26.19 -1.89
N GLY A 158 -9.02 -27.34 -1.75
CA GLY A 158 -9.03 -28.15 -0.52
C GLY A 158 -7.93 -27.80 0.49
N GLU A 159 -6.78 -27.33 0.02
CA GLU A 159 -5.61 -27.12 0.90
C GLU A 159 -5.83 -25.97 1.88
N LEU A 160 -6.53 -24.90 1.46
CA LEU A 160 -6.85 -23.77 2.33
C LEU A 160 -7.85 -24.14 3.42
N GLU A 161 -8.85 -24.97 3.11
CA GLU A 161 -9.83 -25.44 4.08
C GLU A 161 -9.20 -26.39 5.11
N GLU A 162 -8.27 -27.24 4.69
CA GLU A 162 -7.51 -28.12 5.58
C GLU A 162 -6.58 -27.34 6.51
N ILE A 163 -5.88 -26.30 6.02
CA ILE A 163 -5.03 -25.44 6.86
C ILE A 163 -5.86 -24.66 7.89
N LEU A 164 -7.04 -24.17 7.49
CA LEU A 164 -7.95 -23.44 8.37
C LEU A 164 -8.56 -24.37 9.44
N LYS A 165 -8.98 -25.59 9.06
CA LYS A 165 -9.51 -26.60 9.98
C LYS A 165 -8.41 -27.18 10.91
N GLY A 166 -7.19 -27.34 10.41
CA GLY A 166 -6.04 -27.79 11.20
C GLY A 166 -5.69 -26.84 12.36
N LYS A 167 -5.77 -25.52 12.13
CA LYS A 167 -5.59 -24.51 13.18
C LYS A 167 -6.72 -24.47 14.22
N GLU A 168 -7.93 -24.94 13.88
CA GLU A 168 -9.01 -25.12 14.87
C GLU A 168 -8.78 -26.33 15.76
N ALA A 169 -8.23 -27.41 15.22
CA ALA A 169 -7.91 -28.62 15.98
C ALA A 169 -6.78 -28.40 17.01
N GLU A 170 -5.79 -27.57 16.67
CA GLU A 170 -4.67 -27.26 17.57
C GLU A 170 -5.07 -26.31 18.71
N LYS A 171 -6.10 -25.46 18.50
CA LYS A 171 -6.59 -24.49 19.49
C LYS A 171 -7.61 -25.04 20.48
N LYS A 172 -8.17 -26.23 20.26
CA LYS A 172 -9.05 -26.86 21.26
C LYS A 172 -8.16 -27.32 22.43
N PRO A 173 -8.33 -26.81 23.66
CA PRO A 173 -7.54 -27.31 24.77
C PRO A 173 -7.75 -28.82 24.85
N ARG A 174 -6.67 -29.59 24.81
CA ARG A 174 -6.70 -31.02 25.14
C ARG A 174 -7.29 -31.09 26.55
N HIS A 175 -8.56 -31.46 26.63
CA HIS A 175 -9.24 -31.69 27.90
C HIS A 175 -8.36 -32.68 28.68
N PRO A 176 -7.96 -32.38 29.94
CA PRO A 176 -7.11 -33.29 30.68
C PRO A 176 -7.80 -34.65 30.73
N ARG A 177 -7.13 -35.70 30.24
CA ARG A 177 -7.59 -37.07 30.42
C ARG A 177 -7.73 -37.27 31.93
N LYS A 178 -8.96 -37.49 32.42
CA LYS A 178 -9.18 -37.86 33.81
C LYS A 178 -8.28 -39.07 34.12
N PRO A 179 -7.56 -39.07 35.25
CA PRO A 179 -6.80 -40.25 35.65
C PRO A 179 -7.75 -41.45 35.76
N LYS A 180 -7.37 -42.58 35.16
CA LYS A 180 -8.06 -43.86 35.37
C LYS A 180 -7.98 -44.16 36.87
N ALA A 181 -9.13 -44.34 37.52
CA ALA A 181 -9.18 -44.82 38.88
C ALA A 181 -8.51 -46.21 38.96
N PRO A 182 -7.70 -46.50 39.98
CA PRO A 182 -7.15 -47.83 40.19
C PRO A 182 -8.30 -48.81 40.45
N MET A 183 -8.21 -50.00 39.85
CA MET A 183 -9.17 -51.08 40.08
C MET A 183 -9.12 -51.51 41.55
N PRO A 184 -10.28 -51.74 42.21
CA PRO A 184 -10.32 -52.40 43.50
C PRO A 184 -9.80 -53.84 43.36
N GLN A 185 -8.99 -54.25 44.34
CA GLN A 185 -8.43 -55.59 44.47
C GLN A 185 -9.52 -56.63 44.76
#